data_AF-A0A453ELD4-F1
#
_entry.id   AF-A0A453ELD4-F1
#
_cell.length_a   1.000
_cell.length_b   1.000
_cell.length_c   1.000
_cell.angle_alpha   90.00
_cell.angle_beta   90.00
_cell.angle_gamma   90.00
#
_symmetry.space_group_name_H-M   'P 1'
#
loop_
_entity.id
_entity.type
_entity.pdbx_description
1 polymer ?
#
loop_
_entity_poly.entity_id
_entity_poly.type
_entity_poly.pdbx_seq_one_letter_code
_entity_poly.pdbx_strand_id
1 'polypeptide(L)'
;MRNCHPRDEGRVKEFNLKAMWRSPNGTIRNILNGTVFREPIICKNVPRLVPGWTKPICIGRHAFGDQYRATDTIIRGPGKLKLIFDGIEEQIELDVFNFSGAGGVALSMYNTDESIRAFAEASMNVAYQKRWPLYLSTKNTILKKYDGRFKDIFQENYETNWRGRFEDAGIWYEHRLIDDMVAYALKSEGGYVWACKNYDGDVQSDLVAQGFGSLGLMTSVLVCPDGRTVEAEAAHGTVTRHYRVHQKGGETSTNSIASIFAWSTGLAHRAKLDDNKRLLDFTQKLEAACVGTVESGKMTKDLALLIHGPTVSRDKYLNTMEFIDAVAEELRTRLSAKSKL
;
A
#
# COMPACT_ATOMS: atom_id res chain seq x y z
N MET A 1 5.71 -16.39 -14.73
CA MET A 1 6.11 -15.36 -13.75
C MET A 1 7.46 -14.78 -14.16
N ARG A 2 7.48 -13.61 -14.81
CA ARG A 2 8.65 -12.71 -14.93
C ARG A 2 8.07 -11.30 -15.05
N ASN A 3 7.93 -10.62 -13.92
CA ASN A 3 7.56 -9.20 -13.89
C ASN A 3 8.77 -8.38 -14.34
N CYS A 4 9.06 -8.37 -15.63
CA CYS A 4 9.95 -7.36 -16.20
C CYS A 4 9.12 -6.10 -16.43
N HIS A 5 9.12 -5.18 -15.46
CA HIS A 5 8.91 -3.77 -15.82
C HIS A 5 9.88 -3.46 -16.97
N PRO A 6 9.43 -2.89 -18.10
CA PRO A 6 10.37 -2.33 -19.06
C PRO A 6 11.28 -1.37 -18.29
N ARG A 7 12.61 -1.54 -18.40
CA ARG A 7 13.55 -0.57 -17.85
C ARG A 7 13.11 0.83 -18.27
N ASP A 8 13.09 1.78 -17.35
CA ASP A 8 12.49 3.11 -17.56
C ASP A 8 13.02 3.84 -18.80
N GLU A 9 14.27 3.57 -19.20
CA GLU A 9 14.89 4.02 -20.46
C GLU A 9 14.07 3.65 -21.71
N GLY A 10 13.44 2.48 -21.72
CA GLY A 10 12.59 2.02 -22.82
C GLY A 10 11.34 2.87 -23.01
N ARG A 11 10.83 3.51 -21.94
CA ARG A 11 9.63 4.37 -21.99
C ARG A 11 9.90 5.70 -22.65
N VAL A 12 11.09 6.28 -22.44
CA VAL A 12 11.50 7.53 -23.09
C VAL A 12 11.44 7.38 -24.60
N LYS A 13 12.00 6.27 -25.12
CA LYS A 13 11.95 5.95 -26.56
C LYS A 13 10.55 5.60 -27.03
N GLU A 14 9.81 4.78 -26.28
CA GLU A 14 8.45 4.35 -26.66
C GLU A 14 7.51 5.53 -26.88
N PHE A 15 7.54 6.53 -25.99
CA PHE A 15 6.61 7.67 -25.99
C PHE A 15 7.24 8.97 -26.52
N ASN A 16 8.47 8.91 -27.04
CA ASN A 16 9.22 10.07 -27.52
C ASN A 16 9.27 11.23 -26.49
N LEU A 17 9.62 10.89 -25.24
CA LEU A 17 9.60 11.84 -24.12
C LEU A 17 10.81 12.77 -24.16
N LYS A 18 10.60 14.03 -23.75
CA LYS A 18 11.68 15.04 -23.63
C LYS A 18 12.72 14.69 -22.56
N ALA A 19 12.30 13.97 -21.51
CA ALA A 19 13.13 13.57 -20.40
C ALA A 19 12.51 12.34 -19.71
N MET A 20 13.29 11.69 -18.84
CA MET A 20 12.78 10.69 -17.91
C MET A 20 12.12 11.40 -16.74
N TRP A 21 10.78 11.50 -16.79
CA TRP A 21 10.01 12.17 -15.75
C TRP A 21 9.99 11.37 -14.44
N ARG A 22 9.95 12.08 -13.32
CA ARG A 22 9.76 11.47 -12.00
C ARG A 22 8.40 10.79 -11.90
N SER A 23 8.29 9.81 -11.02
CA SER A 23 7.02 9.15 -10.72
C SER A 23 5.94 10.18 -10.30
N PRO A 24 4.75 10.18 -10.94
CA PRO A 24 3.63 11.01 -10.52
C PRO A 24 3.22 10.72 -9.07
N ASN A 25 3.16 9.44 -8.68
CA ASN A 25 2.83 9.02 -7.32
C ASN A 25 3.82 9.60 -6.30
N GLY A 26 5.12 9.51 -6.60
CA GLY A 26 6.15 10.11 -5.75
C GLY A 26 5.95 11.63 -5.63
N THR A 27 5.65 12.31 -6.74
CA THR A 27 5.44 13.76 -6.76
C THR A 27 4.22 14.18 -5.95
N ILE A 28 3.06 13.53 -6.14
CA ILE A 28 1.82 13.83 -5.40
C ILE A 28 2.02 13.56 -3.90
N ARG A 29 2.56 12.39 -3.54
CA ARG A 29 2.79 12.01 -2.14
C ARG A 29 3.76 12.96 -1.44
N ASN A 30 4.76 13.47 -2.16
CA ASN A 30 5.68 14.48 -1.65
C ASN A 30 4.99 15.81 -1.33
N ILE A 31 4.00 16.21 -2.13
CA ILE A 31 3.24 17.45 -1.91
C ILE A 31 2.24 17.27 -0.77
N LEU A 32 1.55 16.14 -0.74
CA LEU A 32 0.50 15.84 0.23
C LEU A 32 1.04 15.39 1.61
N ASN A 33 2.27 14.88 1.67
CA ASN A 33 2.93 14.40 2.88
C ASN A 33 2.06 13.45 3.72
N GLY A 34 1.56 12.38 3.09
CA GLY A 34 0.61 11.44 3.69
C GLY A 34 1.15 10.03 3.89
N THR A 35 0.34 9.20 4.56
CA THR A 35 0.57 7.77 4.77
C THR A 35 -0.30 6.97 3.81
N VAL A 36 0.28 6.00 3.09
CA VAL A 36 -0.48 5.15 2.16
C VAL A 36 -0.97 3.91 2.89
N PHE A 37 -2.28 3.76 3.02
CA PHE A 37 -2.92 2.59 3.59
C PHE A 37 -3.36 1.62 2.49
N ARG A 38 -2.93 0.37 2.60
CA ARG A 38 -3.28 -0.71 1.68
C ARG A 38 -4.00 -1.81 2.42
N GLU A 39 -5.20 -2.15 1.97
CA GLU A 39 -6.03 -3.18 2.60
C GLU A 39 -6.64 -4.13 1.56
N PRO A 40 -6.57 -5.45 1.79
CA PRO A 40 -7.09 -6.44 0.84
C PRO A 40 -8.62 -6.45 0.80
N ILE A 41 -9.15 -6.68 -0.40
CA ILE A 41 -10.57 -6.87 -0.68
C ILE A 41 -10.87 -8.36 -0.60
N ILE A 42 -11.59 -8.78 0.43
CA ILE A 42 -11.85 -10.20 0.69
C ILE A 42 -13.08 -10.69 -0.08
N CYS A 43 -12.90 -11.71 -0.91
CA CYS A 43 -13.97 -12.50 -1.52
C CYS A 43 -13.95 -13.91 -0.94
N LYS A 44 -15.07 -14.42 -0.40
CA LYS A 44 -15.10 -15.69 0.34
C LYS A 44 -14.65 -16.90 -0.46
N ASN A 45 -14.88 -16.91 -1.77
CA ASN A 45 -14.54 -18.00 -2.67
C ASN A 45 -13.13 -17.90 -3.27
N VAL A 46 -12.37 -16.85 -2.97
CA VAL A 46 -10.98 -16.71 -3.40
C VAL A 46 -10.06 -17.31 -2.32
N PRO A 47 -9.31 -18.37 -2.61
CA PRO A 47 -8.40 -18.97 -1.64
C PRO A 47 -7.25 -18.02 -1.33
N ARG A 48 -6.85 -18.02 -0.05
CA ARG A 48 -5.70 -17.28 0.46
C ARG A 48 -4.47 -18.19 0.45
N LEU A 49 -3.30 -17.62 0.16
CA LEU A 49 -2.03 -18.37 0.24
C LEU A 49 -1.62 -18.64 1.69
N VAL A 50 -2.04 -17.77 2.62
CA VAL A 50 -1.92 -17.98 4.06
C VAL A 50 -3.32 -18.25 4.61
N PRO A 51 -3.71 -19.52 4.81
CA PRO A 51 -5.09 -19.87 5.14
C PRO A 51 -5.61 -19.28 6.46
N GLY A 52 -4.70 -18.99 7.41
CA GLY A 52 -5.02 -18.40 8.70
C GLY A 52 -5.55 -16.97 8.62
N TRP A 53 -5.29 -16.23 7.53
CA TRP A 53 -5.70 -14.83 7.36
C TRP A 53 -7.20 -14.68 7.10
N THR A 54 -8.00 -14.80 8.14
CA THR A 54 -9.46 -14.72 8.08
C THR A 54 -9.95 -13.27 8.09
N LYS A 55 -9.16 -12.34 8.65
CA LYS A 55 -9.41 -10.89 8.70
C LYS A 55 -8.35 -10.13 7.86
N PRO A 56 -8.65 -8.91 7.37
CA PRO A 56 -7.70 -8.13 6.57
C PRO A 56 -6.48 -7.71 7.37
N ILE A 57 -5.33 -7.53 6.72
CA ILE A 57 -4.16 -6.83 7.28
C ILE A 57 -4.05 -5.50 6.55
N CYS A 58 -4.11 -4.39 7.29
CA CYS A 58 -4.00 -3.04 6.71
C CYS A 58 -2.56 -2.53 6.85
N ILE A 59 -1.83 -2.40 5.75
CA ILE A 59 -0.47 -1.86 5.76
C ILE A 59 -0.53 -0.33 5.65
N GLY A 60 -0.03 0.38 6.66
CA GLY A 60 0.21 1.82 6.59
C GLY A 60 1.68 2.10 6.24
N ARG A 61 1.95 2.48 4.99
CA ARG A 61 3.30 2.80 4.49
C ARG A 61 3.61 4.28 4.70
N HIS A 62 4.72 4.56 5.40
CA HIS A 62 5.31 5.90 5.48
C HIS A 62 5.89 6.33 4.13
N ALA A 63 5.14 7.09 3.33
CA ALA A 63 5.51 7.41 1.95
C ALA A 63 6.48 8.60 1.82
N PHE A 64 7.48 8.70 2.70
CA PHE A 64 8.47 9.78 2.72
C PHE A 64 9.87 9.27 3.10
N GLY A 65 10.91 9.96 2.62
CA GLY A 65 12.30 9.72 3.04
C GLY A 65 12.85 8.33 2.72
N ASP A 66 13.82 7.91 3.54
CA ASP A 66 14.50 6.61 3.49
C ASP A 66 15.09 6.31 2.09
N GLN A 67 15.09 5.05 1.65
CA GLN A 67 15.66 4.61 0.36
C GLN A 67 15.09 5.38 -0.84
N TYR A 68 13.86 5.90 -0.74
CA TYR A 68 13.16 6.59 -1.83
C TYR A 68 13.62 8.03 -2.02
N ARG A 69 14.46 8.53 -1.12
CA ARG A 69 15.15 9.83 -1.21
C ARG A 69 16.62 9.72 -0.83
N ALA A 70 17.19 8.53 -1.00
CA ALA A 70 18.61 8.32 -0.76
C ALA A 70 19.45 9.00 -1.85
N THR A 71 20.69 9.33 -1.50
CA THR A 71 21.75 9.62 -2.47
C THR A 71 22.73 8.47 -2.43
N ASP A 72 23.01 7.87 -3.58
CA ASP A 72 23.89 6.72 -3.73
C ASP A 72 24.97 6.95 -4.79
N THR A 73 26.09 6.23 -4.66
CA THR A 73 27.20 6.33 -5.60
C THR A 73 28.07 5.06 -5.62
N ILE A 74 28.78 4.88 -6.72
CA ILE A 74 29.81 3.85 -6.88
C ILE A 74 31.17 4.46 -6.49
N ILE A 75 31.82 3.87 -5.50
CA ILE A 75 33.17 4.24 -5.05
C ILE A 75 34.19 3.43 -5.85
N ARG A 76 35.19 4.11 -6.43
CA ARG A 76 36.27 3.49 -7.21
C ARG A 76 37.60 3.62 -6.47
N GLY A 77 38.18 2.50 -6.06
CA GLY A 77 39.45 2.44 -5.34
C GLY A 77 39.35 2.73 -3.83
N PRO A 78 40.51 2.80 -3.15
CA PRO A 78 40.58 3.01 -1.71
C PRO A 78 40.30 4.46 -1.32
N GLY A 79 39.75 4.68 -0.12
CA GLY A 79 39.42 6.00 0.41
C GLY A 79 38.52 5.96 1.64
N LYS A 80 38.49 7.07 2.39
CA LYS A 80 37.67 7.20 3.59
C LYS A 80 36.30 7.80 3.25
N LEU A 81 35.23 7.08 3.58
CA LEU A 81 33.86 7.55 3.49
C LEU A 81 33.43 8.13 4.84
N LYS A 82 32.96 9.38 4.81
CA LYS A 82 32.41 10.10 5.95
C LYS A 82 31.00 10.58 5.65
N LEU A 83 30.19 10.76 6.69
CA LEU A 83 28.93 11.47 6.66
C LEU A 83 29.11 12.79 7.41
N ILE A 84 28.88 13.91 6.73
CA ILE A 84 29.07 15.25 7.29
C ILE A 84 27.70 15.93 7.33
N PHE A 85 27.32 16.42 8.50
CA PHE A 85 26.20 17.33 8.69
C PHE A 85 26.76 18.71 9.05
N ASP A 86 26.56 19.67 8.17
CA ASP A 86 26.99 21.06 8.34
C ASP A 86 25.80 21.89 8.82
N GLY A 87 25.48 21.77 10.11
CA GLY A 87 24.39 22.50 10.73
C GLY A 87 24.81 23.93 11.09
N ILE A 88 23.83 24.82 11.19
CA ILE A 88 24.05 26.22 11.60
C ILE A 88 24.67 26.30 13.00
N GLU A 89 24.25 25.41 13.91
CA GLU A 89 24.68 25.38 15.32
C GLU A 89 25.63 24.23 15.64
N GLU A 90 25.55 23.12 14.90
CA GLU A 90 26.36 21.91 15.16
C GLU A 90 26.89 21.34 13.85
N GLN A 91 28.21 21.14 13.80
CA GLN A 91 28.86 20.36 12.77
C GLN A 91 29.10 18.94 13.27
N ILE A 92 28.67 17.94 12.49
CA ILE A 92 28.86 16.53 12.81
C ILE A 92 29.66 15.89 11.67
N GLU A 93 30.74 15.21 12.01
CA GLU A 93 31.50 14.35 11.09
C GLU A 93 31.51 12.92 11.63
N LEU A 94 30.96 11.98 10.87
CA LEU A 94 30.90 10.57 11.22
C LEU A 94 31.69 9.74 10.22
N ASP A 95 32.62 8.93 10.72
CA ASP A 95 33.29 7.93 9.90
C ASP A 95 32.33 6.78 9.59
N VAL A 96 32.09 6.53 8.30
CA VAL A 96 31.20 5.45 7.84
C VAL A 96 32.02 4.20 7.55
N PHE A 97 33.03 4.32 6.68
CA PHE A 97 33.85 3.19 6.28
C PHE A 97 35.19 3.65 5.67
N ASN A 98 36.22 2.81 5.74
CA ASN A 98 37.48 3.01 5.02
C ASN A 98 37.63 1.93 3.94
N PHE A 99 37.46 2.33 2.67
CA PHE A 99 37.68 1.45 1.52
C PHE A 99 39.18 1.19 1.35
N SER A 100 39.60 -0.08 1.40
CA SER A 100 41.00 -0.49 1.16
C SER A 100 41.20 -1.23 -0.16
N GLY A 101 40.13 -1.63 -0.83
CA GLY A 101 40.16 -2.46 -2.04
C GLY A 101 39.79 -1.72 -3.33
N ALA A 102 39.28 -2.48 -4.31
CA ALA A 102 38.95 -1.97 -5.65
C ALA A 102 37.80 -0.93 -5.68
N GLY A 103 37.07 -0.74 -4.58
CA GLY A 103 35.95 0.18 -4.47
C GLY A 103 34.74 -0.48 -3.79
N GLY A 104 33.55 0.06 -4.07
CA GLY A 104 32.29 -0.46 -3.54
C GLY A 104 31.13 0.47 -3.87
N VAL A 105 30.10 0.46 -3.02
CA VAL A 105 28.95 1.35 -3.13
C VAL A 105 28.71 2.03 -1.79
N ALA A 106 28.16 3.24 -1.84
CA ALA A 106 27.78 4.01 -0.66
C ALA A 106 26.38 4.59 -0.87
N LEU A 107 25.64 4.73 0.22
CA LEU A 107 24.35 5.41 0.23
C LEU A 107 24.19 6.21 1.52
N SER A 108 23.45 7.30 1.43
CA SER A 108 22.95 8.07 2.58
C SER A 108 21.46 8.31 2.40
N MET A 109 20.70 8.20 3.48
CA MET A 109 19.26 8.44 3.51
C MET A 109 18.87 9.21 4.76
N TYR A 110 17.69 9.81 4.73
CA TYR A 110 17.20 10.64 5.82
C TYR A 110 15.68 10.52 6.00
N ASN A 111 15.23 10.92 7.17
CA ASN A 111 13.84 11.20 7.46
C ASN A 111 13.76 12.44 8.38
N THR A 112 12.55 12.89 8.70
CA THR A 112 12.31 14.10 9.49
C THR A 112 11.29 13.81 10.58
N ASP A 113 11.48 14.37 11.77
CA ASP A 113 10.57 14.19 12.90
C ASP A 113 9.12 14.59 12.56
N GLU A 114 8.93 15.66 11.77
CA GLU A 114 7.61 16.13 11.33
C GLU A 114 6.88 15.07 10.52
N SER A 115 7.57 14.45 9.55
CA SER A 115 7.01 13.39 8.72
C SER A 115 6.73 12.12 9.53
N ILE A 116 7.59 11.76 10.48
CA ILE A 116 7.38 10.59 11.35
C ILE A 116 6.19 10.83 12.29
N ARG A 117 6.03 12.03 12.87
CA ARG A 117 4.88 12.40 13.70
C ARG A 117 3.57 12.34 12.89
N ALA A 118 3.57 12.89 11.68
CA ALA A 118 2.44 12.81 10.75
C ALA A 118 2.07 11.36 10.42
N PHE A 119 3.07 10.50 10.21
CA PHE A 119 2.87 9.08 10.00
C PHE A 119 2.25 8.39 11.22
N ALA A 120 2.79 8.63 12.42
CA ALA A 120 2.25 8.10 13.67
C ALA A 120 0.78 8.50 13.86
N GLU A 121 0.46 9.78 13.66
CA GLU A 121 -0.89 10.32 13.82
C GLU A 121 -1.88 9.68 12.83
N ALA A 122 -1.50 9.54 11.56
CA ALA A 122 -2.32 8.89 10.55
C ALA A 122 -2.57 7.41 10.89
N SER A 123 -1.53 6.68 11.30
CA SER A 123 -1.64 5.25 11.67
C SER A 123 -2.55 5.04 12.88
N MET A 124 -2.43 5.88 13.91
CA MET A 124 -3.30 5.82 15.10
C MET A 124 -4.76 6.13 14.76
N ASN A 125 -4.99 7.16 13.94
CA ASN A 125 -6.34 7.51 13.47
C ASN A 125 -6.99 6.34 12.72
N VAL A 126 -6.29 5.73 11.77
CA VAL A 126 -6.84 4.60 10.99
C VAL A 126 -7.13 3.39 11.87
N ALA A 127 -6.22 3.05 12.78
CA ALA A 127 -6.44 1.97 13.75
C ALA A 127 -7.66 2.23 14.65
N TYR A 128 -7.79 3.45 15.17
CA TYR A 128 -8.92 3.86 15.99
C TYR A 128 -10.26 3.80 15.23
N GLN A 129 -10.30 4.32 13.99
CA GLN A 129 -11.50 4.27 13.15
C GLN A 129 -11.93 2.84 12.83
N LYS A 130 -10.96 1.94 12.61
CA LYS A 130 -11.22 0.51 12.35
C LYS A 130 -11.51 -0.30 13.60
N ARG A 131 -11.26 0.26 14.79
CA ARG A 131 -11.28 -0.47 16.07
C ARG A 131 -10.34 -1.68 16.05
N TRP A 132 -9.16 -1.51 15.48
CA TRP A 132 -8.12 -2.54 15.38
C TRP A 132 -6.85 -2.16 16.14
N PRO A 133 -6.07 -3.14 16.65
CA PRO A 133 -4.75 -2.85 17.21
C PRO A 133 -3.78 -2.35 16.13
N LEU A 134 -2.78 -1.59 16.57
CA LEU A 134 -1.74 -0.99 15.72
C LEU A 134 -0.36 -1.57 16.06
N TYR A 135 0.38 -1.95 15.03
CA TYR A 135 1.77 -2.39 15.16
C TYR A 135 2.71 -1.51 14.34
N LEU A 136 3.74 -0.94 14.95
CA LEU A 136 4.89 -0.35 14.23
C LEU A 136 6.02 -1.37 14.18
N SER A 137 6.61 -1.59 13.00
CA SER A 137 7.80 -2.43 12.86
C SER A 137 9.05 -1.64 12.44
N THR A 138 10.18 -1.92 13.09
CA THR A 138 11.49 -1.34 12.75
C THR A 138 12.63 -2.33 13.00
N LYS A 139 13.89 -1.94 12.76
CA LYS A 139 15.10 -2.65 13.19
C LYS A 139 15.95 -1.81 14.16
N ASN A 140 15.33 -1.19 15.16
CA ASN A 140 15.98 -0.29 16.12
C ASN A 140 17.07 -0.94 16.99
N THR A 141 17.16 -2.27 17.09
CA THR A 141 18.30 -2.93 17.75
C THR A 141 19.61 -2.73 16.98
N ILE A 142 19.52 -2.57 15.65
CA ILE A 142 20.64 -2.31 14.73
C ILE A 142 20.75 -0.82 14.44
N LEU A 143 19.67 -0.20 13.94
CA LEU A 143 19.62 1.23 13.64
C LEU A 143 19.19 2.03 14.87
N LYS A 144 20.01 2.00 15.92
CA LYS A 144 19.67 2.52 17.27
C LYS A 144 19.17 3.96 17.27
N LYS A 145 19.81 4.85 16.48
CA LYS A 145 19.40 6.26 16.39
C LYS A 145 18.26 6.46 15.39
N TYR A 146 18.41 5.95 14.17
CA TYR A 146 17.46 6.19 13.07
C TYR A 146 16.09 5.53 13.34
N ASP A 147 16.07 4.21 13.55
CA ASP A 147 14.83 3.47 13.81
C ASP A 147 14.36 3.64 15.26
N GLY A 148 15.29 3.95 16.18
CA GLY A 148 14.94 4.38 17.53
C GLY A 148 14.05 5.63 17.50
N ARG A 149 14.37 6.60 16.65
CA ARG A 149 13.57 7.83 16.54
C ARG A 149 12.13 7.57 16.10
N PHE A 150 11.91 6.64 15.18
CA PHE A 150 10.55 6.19 14.80
C PHE A 150 9.79 5.61 15.99
N LYS A 151 10.44 4.69 16.72
CA LYS A 151 9.85 4.07 17.91
C LYS A 151 9.48 5.12 18.96
N ASP A 152 10.41 6.02 19.26
CA ASP A 152 10.23 7.03 20.30
C ASP A 152 9.09 7.99 19.94
N ILE A 153 9.05 8.50 18.70
CA ILE A 153 7.99 9.39 18.24
C ILE A 153 6.61 8.72 18.29
N PHE A 154 6.49 7.47 17.85
CA PHE A 154 5.21 6.74 17.92
C PHE A 154 4.78 6.53 19.37
N GLN A 155 5.71 6.20 20.26
CA GLN A 155 5.43 6.01 21.69
C GLN A 155 4.98 7.32 22.35
N GLU A 156 5.73 8.41 22.13
CA GLU A 156 5.37 9.76 22.60
C GLU A 156 3.95 10.15 22.14
N ASN A 157 3.64 9.95 20.85
CA ASN A 157 2.33 10.31 20.31
C ASN A 157 1.21 9.43 20.91
N TYR A 158 1.47 8.13 21.06
CA TYR A 158 0.51 7.20 21.67
C TYR A 158 0.17 7.62 23.10
N GLU A 159 1.19 7.80 23.94
CA GLU A 159 1.02 8.13 25.36
C GLU A 159 0.32 9.46 25.56
N THR A 160 0.67 10.46 24.76
CA THR A 160 0.17 11.82 24.91
C THR A 160 -1.27 11.97 24.39
N ASN A 161 -1.57 11.40 23.22
CA ASN A 161 -2.79 11.75 22.48
C ASN A 161 -3.79 10.60 22.32
N TRP A 162 -3.35 9.34 22.40
CA TRP A 162 -4.14 8.20 21.93
C TRP A 162 -4.41 7.11 22.97
N ARG A 163 -3.59 6.97 24.02
CA ARG A 163 -3.67 5.87 24.98
C ARG A 163 -5.08 5.70 25.55
N GLY A 164 -5.66 6.74 26.11
CA GLY A 164 -7.01 6.67 26.69
C GLY A 164 -8.07 6.26 25.65
N ARG A 165 -8.00 6.81 24.43
CA ARG A 165 -8.94 6.47 23.34
C ARG A 165 -8.81 5.01 22.90
N PHE A 166 -7.58 4.49 22.86
CA PHE A 166 -7.29 3.11 22.48
C PHE A 166 -7.77 2.13 23.56
N GLU A 167 -7.47 2.43 24.83
CA GLU A 167 -7.93 1.65 25.98
C GLU A 167 -9.47 1.58 26.05
N ASP A 168 -10.15 2.73 25.91
CA ASP A 168 -11.62 2.81 25.87
C ASP A 168 -12.23 1.99 24.72
N ALA A 169 -11.50 1.86 23.61
CA ALA A 169 -11.92 1.10 22.44
C ALA A 169 -11.50 -0.38 22.47
N GLY A 170 -10.79 -0.82 23.53
CA GLY A 170 -10.31 -2.20 23.65
C GLY A 170 -9.21 -2.58 22.66
N ILE A 171 -8.45 -1.60 22.15
CA ILE A 171 -7.35 -1.79 21.22
C ILE A 171 -6.03 -1.27 21.81
N TRP A 172 -4.90 -1.62 21.21
CA TRP A 172 -3.58 -1.24 21.72
C TRP A 172 -2.63 -0.86 20.58
N TYR A 173 -1.55 -0.18 20.96
CA TYR A 173 -0.38 0.05 20.10
C TYR A 173 0.80 -0.76 20.63
N GLU A 174 1.56 -1.38 19.72
CA GLU A 174 2.79 -2.08 20.05
C GLU A 174 3.88 -1.83 19.01
N HIS A 175 5.11 -1.61 19.48
CA HIS A 175 6.31 -1.64 18.64
C HIS A 175 6.88 -3.06 18.59
N ARG A 176 7.24 -3.53 17.39
CA ARG A 176 7.92 -4.80 17.17
C ARG A 176 9.18 -4.66 16.32
N LEU A 177 10.10 -5.59 16.50
CA LEU A 177 11.17 -5.78 15.53
C LEU A 177 10.60 -6.37 14.24
N ILE A 178 11.04 -5.88 13.09
CA ILE A 178 10.49 -6.25 11.77
C ILE A 178 10.51 -7.76 11.51
N ASP A 179 11.55 -8.46 11.95
CA ASP A 179 11.67 -9.91 11.85
C ASP A 179 10.67 -10.67 12.72
N ASP A 180 10.37 -10.19 13.92
CA ASP A 180 9.29 -10.75 14.74
C ASP A 180 7.91 -10.41 14.13
N MET A 181 7.73 -9.18 13.64
CA MET A 181 6.46 -8.73 13.07
C MET A 181 6.06 -9.54 11.83
N VAL A 182 6.99 -9.85 10.92
CA VAL A 182 6.69 -10.70 9.75
C VAL A 182 6.34 -12.14 10.17
N ALA A 183 6.99 -12.67 11.22
CA ALA A 183 6.68 -13.99 11.75
C ALA A 183 5.31 -14.03 12.46
N TYR A 184 4.97 -12.97 13.19
CA TYR A 184 3.66 -12.76 13.77
C TYR A 184 2.58 -12.68 12.68
N ALA A 185 2.82 -11.89 11.63
CA ALA A 185 1.87 -11.72 10.53
C ALA A 185 1.47 -13.07 9.93
N LEU A 186 2.43 -13.95 9.64
CA LEU A 186 2.18 -15.30 9.10
C LEU A 186 1.34 -16.21 10.02
N LYS A 187 1.43 -16.03 11.33
CA LYS A 187 0.73 -16.85 12.35
C LYS A 187 -0.60 -16.23 12.81
N SER A 188 -0.78 -14.93 12.57
CA SER A 188 -1.98 -14.20 12.98
C SER A 188 -3.19 -14.57 12.14
N GLU A 189 -4.38 -14.19 12.63
CA GLU A 189 -5.60 -14.24 11.83
C GLU A 189 -5.85 -12.97 10.99
N GLY A 190 -4.94 -11.99 11.04
CA GLY A 190 -5.15 -10.62 10.55
C GLY A 190 -5.93 -9.74 11.54
N GLY A 191 -6.56 -8.67 11.05
CA GLY A 191 -7.41 -7.77 11.83
C GLY A 191 -6.64 -6.70 12.60
N TYR A 192 -5.55 -6.18 12.02
CA TYR A 192 -4.72 -5.14 12.62
C TYR A 192 -4.21 -4.16 11.56
N VAL A 193 -3.79 -2.98 12.02
CA VAL A 193 -3.03 -2.03 11.22
C VAL A 193 -1.55 -2.25 11.48
N TRP A 194 -0.77 -2.35 10.41
CA TRP A 194 0.68 -2.49 10.46
C TRP A 194 1.32 -1.26 9.83
N ALA A 195 1.80 -0.37 10.70
CA ALA A 195 2.61 0.78 10.32
C ALA A 195 4.02 0.29 9.92
N CYS A 196 4.34 0.46 8.64
CA CYS A 196 5.62 0.11 8.05
C CYS A 196 6.38 1.37 7.64
N LYS A 197 7.70 1.36 7.87
CA LYS A 197 8.63 2.30 7.21
C LYS A 197 8.49 2.19 5.69
N ASN A 198 9.02 3.17 4.96
CA ASN A 198 8.75 3.32 3.54
C ASN A 198 9.04 2.05 2.71
N TYR A 199 10.24 1.48 2.87
CA TYR A 199 10.65 0.26 2.17
C TYR A 199 9.88 -0.98 2.62
N ASP A 200 9.72 -1.15 3.94
CA ASP A 200 8.98 -2.29 4.49
C ASP A 200 7.52 -2.26 3.99
N GLY A 201 6.89 -1.09 3.95
CA GLY A 201 5.51 -0.94 3.49
C GLY A 201 5.34 -1.26 2.01
N ASP A 202 6.33 -0.93 1.19
CA ASP A 202 6.35 -1.29 -0.23
C ASP A 202 6.37 -2.81 -0.40
N VAL A 203 7.34 -3.48 0.22
CA VAL A 203 7.53 -4.93 0.10
C VAL A 203 6.38 -5.71 0.75
N GLN A 204 6.01 -5.36 1.99
CA GLN A 204 5.02 -6.12 2.75
C GLN A 204 3.60 -5.92 2.21
N SER A 205 3.27 -4.76 1.63
CA SER A 205 1.94 -4.58 1.03
C SER A 205 1.72 -5.47 -0.19
N ASP A 206 2.74 -5.68 -1.03
CA ASP A 206 2.67 -6.60 -2.15
C ASP A 206 2.58 -8.07 -1.67
N LEU A 207 3.32 -8.44 -0.61
CA LEU A 207 3.22 -9.75 0.02
C LEU A 207 1.81 -10.01 0.56
N VAL A 208 1.26 -9.05 1.32
CA VAL A 208 -0.11 -9.15 1.86
C VAL A 208 -1.11 -9.25 0.71
N ALA A 209 -1.02 -8.41 -0.32
CA ALA A 209 -1.92 -8.47 -1.47
C ALA A 209 -1.90 -9.84 -2.16
N GLN A 210 -0.71 -10.40 -2.38
CA GLN A 210 -0.57 -11.72 -2.98
C GLN A 210 -1.08 -12.82 -2.04
N GLY A 211 -0.87 -12.69 -0.73
CA GLY A 211 -1.35 -13.64 0.26
C GLY A 211 -2.88 -13.67 0.40
N PHE A 212 -3.55 -12.55 0.13
CA PHE A 212 -5.00 -12.46 0.00
C PHE A 212 -5.54 -12.77 -1.41
N GLY A 213 -4.66 -13.16 -2.34
CA GLY A 213 -5.03 -13.73 -3.64
C GLY A 213 -4.40 -13.00 -4.82
N SER A 214 -4.70 -11.72 -5.01
CA SER A 214 -4.27 -10.95 -6.19
C SER A 214 -4.04 -9.48 -5.84
N LEU A 215 -3.07 -8.86 -6.51
CA LEU A 215 -2.88 -7.39 -6.48
C LEU A 215 -4.14 -6.63 -6.95
N GLY A 216 -5.02 -7.26 -7.74
CA GLY A 216 -6.31 -6.71 -8.14
C GLY A 216 -7.34 -6.62 -7.01
N LEU A 217 -7.07 -7.27 -5.87
CA LEU A 217 -7.89 -7.27 -4.67
C LEU A 217 -7.24 -6.47 -3.53
N MET A 218 -6.65 -5.33 -3.85
CA MET A 218 -5.98 -4.46 -2.88
C MET A 218 -6.38 -3.00 -3.11
N THR A 219 -6.89 -2.35 -2.06
CA THR A 219 -7.14 -0.91 -2.04
C THR A 219 -5.84 -0.16 -1.72
N SER A 220 -5.74 1.12 -2.12
CA SER A 220 -4.61 1.99 -1.77
C SER A 220 -5.12 3.41 -1.55
N VAL A 221 -4.95 3.94 -0.35
CA VAL A 221 -5.43 5.28 0.04
C VAL A 221 -4.32 6.04 0.75
N LEU A 222 -3.85 7.12 0.16
CA LEU A 222 -3.05 8.11 0.85
C LEU A 222 -3.95 8.94 1.77
N VAL A 223 -3.60 9.02 3.05
CA VAL A 223 -4.27 9.88 4.04
C VAL A 223 -3.29 10.95 4.51
N CYS A 224 -3.69 12.21 4.38
CA CYS A 224 -2.91 13.36 4.83
C CYS A 224 -3.07 13.58 6.35
N PRO A 225 -2.11 14.24 7.01
CA PRO A 225 -2.14 14.48 8.45
C PRO A 225 -3.25 15.44 8.90
N ASP A 226 -3.87 16.19 7.98
CA ASP A 226 -5.01 17.06 8.29
C ASP A 226 -6.30 16.28 8.64
N GLY A 227 -6.29 14.95 8.52
CA GLY A 227 -7.44 14.08 8.75
C GLY A 227 -8.58 14.26 7.76
N ARG A 228 -8.36 15.02 6.67
CA ARG A 228 -9.39 15.45 5.72
C ARG A 228 -9.02 15.16 4.27
N THR A 229 -7.77 15.30 3.88
CA THR A 229 -7.34 15.15 2.49
C THR A 229 -6.93 13.70 2.22
N VAL A 230 -7.49 13.10 1.18
CA VAL A 230 -7.16 11.73 0.76
C VAL A 230 -6.93 11.66 -0.74
N GLU A 231 -6.10 10.71 -1.16
CA GLU A 231 -5.94 10.29 -2.54
C GLU A 231 -6.14 8.78 -2.61
N ALA A 232 -7.03 8.31 -3.48
CA ALA A 232 -7.36 6.89 -3.61
C ALA A 232 -6.94 6.39 -5.01
N GLU A 233 -6.16 5.32 -5.03
CA GLU A 233 -5.62 4.70 -6.24
C GLU A 233 -5.76 3.17 -6.20
N ALA A 234 -5.60 2.52 -7.35
CA ALA A 234 -5.35 1.09 -7.37
C ALA A 234 -3.93 0.81 -6.88
N ALA A 235 -3.73 -0.27 -6.10
CA ALA A 235 -2.40 -0.62 -5.59
C ALA A 235 -1.42 -1.08 -6.70
N HIS A 236 -1.94 -1.51 -7.86
CA HIS A 236 -1.16 -2.03 -8.97
C HIS A 236 -0.84 -0.96 -10.04
N GLY A 237 0.18 -1.23 -10.87
CA GLY A 237 0.52 -0.38 -12.02
C GLY A 237 -0.40 -0.56 -13.24
N THR A 238 0.04 -0.05 -14.40
CA THR A 238 -0.77 0.03 -15.64
C THR A 238 -1.00 -1.30 -16.38
N VAL A 239 -0.59 -2.42 -15.81
CA VAL A 239 -0.73 -3.78 -16.39
C VAL A 239 -0.24 -3.86 -17.85
N THR A 240 0.94 -3.28 -18.12
CA THR A 240 1.47 -3.10 -19.50
C THR A 240 1.45 -4.36 -20.36
N ARG A 241 1.67 -5.54 -19.76
CA ARG A 241 1.59 -6.81 -20.50
C ARG A 241 0.21 -7.03 -21.13
N HIS A 242 -0.87 -6.74 -20.40
CA HIS A 242 -2.23 -6.86 -20.94
C HIS A 242 -2.48 -5.79 -21.99
N TYR A 243 -1.99 -4.56 -21.77
CA TYR A 243 -2.09 -3.50 -22.76
C TYR A 243 -1.46 -3.87 -24.11
N ARG A 244 -0.30 -4.56 -24.12
CA ARG A 244 0.30 -5.05 -25.37
C ARG A 244 -0.53 -6.09 -26.11
N VAL A 245 -1.27 -6.92 -25.39
CA VAL A 245 -2.21 -7.89 -26.00
C VAL A 245 -3.39 -7.14 -26.60
N HIS A 246 -3.96 -6.19 -25.84
CA HIS A 246 -5.05 -5.33 -26.32
C HIS A 246 -4.67 -4.53 -27.57
N GLN A 247 -3.47 -3.95 -27.64
CA GLN A 247 -2.98 -3.21 -28.83
C GLN A 247 -2.94 -4.06 -30.11
N LYS A 248 -2.84 -5.39 -29.98
CA LYS A 248 -2.86 -6.33 -31.11
C LYS A 248 -4.26 -6.89 -31.42
N GLY A 249 -5.30 -6.33 -30.79
CA GLY A 249 -6.67 -6.85 -30.88
C GLY A 249 -6.91 -8.14 -30.10
N GLY A 250 -5.98 -8.55 -29.23
CA GLY A 250 -6.12 -9.76 -28.42
C GLY A 250 -7.04 -9.55 -27.21
N GLU A 251 -7.73 -10.62 -26.81
CA GLU A 251 -8.55 -10.63 -25.60
C GLU A 251 -7.69 -10.45 -24.33
N THR A 252 -8.19 -9.67 -23.39
CA THR A 252 -7.58 -9.51 -22.06
C THR A 252 -8.59 -9.84 -20.97
N SER A 253 -8.11 -10.31 -19.83
CA SER A 253 -8.91 -10.50 -18.62
C SER A 253 -8.19 -9.78 -17.48
N THR A 254 -8.34 -8.46 -17.48
CA THR A 254 -7.71 -7.56 -16.50
C THR A 254 -8.70 -7.27 -15.39
N ASN A 255 -8.30 -7.53 -14.15
CA ASN A 255 -9.12 -7.28 -12.98
C ASN A 255 -9.31 -5.76 -12.76
N SER A 256 -10.56 -5.29 -12.75
CA SER A 256 -10.92 -3.88 -12.58
C SER A 256 -11.30 -3.50 -11.15
N ILE A 257 -11.33 -4.46 -10.21
CA ILE A 257 -11.86 -4.26 -8.84
C ILE A 257 -11.10 -3.15 -8.11
N ALA A 258 -9.77 -3.21 -8.02
CA ALA A 258 -8.98 -2.17 -7.34
C ALA A 258 -9.20 -0.77 -7.94
N SER A 259 -9.40 -0.67 -9.26
CA SER A 259 -9.68 0.62 -9.92
C SER A 259 -11.10 1.12 -9.60
N ILE A 260 -12.09 0.23 -9.51
CA ILE A 260 -13.45 0.57 -9.06
C ILE A 260 -13.43 1.02 -7.59
N PHE A 261 -12.66 0.33 -6.74
CA PHE A 261 -12.53 0.67 -5.33
C PHE A 261 -11.82 2.01 -5.10
N ALA A 262 -10.89 2.41 -5.97
CA ALA A 262 -10.31 3.75 -5.93
C ALA A 262 -11.39 4.83 -6.09
N TRP A 263 -12.30 4.66 -7.07
CA TRP A 263 -13.46 5.54 -7.26
C TRP A 263 -14.42 5.51 -6.07
N SER A 264 -14.85 4.32 -5.63
CA SER A 264 -15.79 4.19 -4.52
C SER A 264 -15.24 4.79 -3.24
N THR A 265 -13.95 4.58 -2.95
CA THR A 265 -13.31 5.12 -1.75
C THR A 265 -13.24 6.65 -1.77
N GLY A 266 -12.84 7.25 -2.90
CA GLY A 266 -12.84 8.70 -3.05
C GLY A 266 -14.24 9.31 -2.91
N LEU A 267 -15.26 8.68 -3.52
CA LEU A 267 -16.65 9.10 -3.40
C LEU A 267 -17.21 8.89 -1.99
N ALA A 268 -16.84 7.82 -1.30
CA ALA A 268 -17.28 7.54 0.07
C ALA A 268 -16.67 8.57 1.03
N HIS A 269 -15.42 8.97 0.80
CA HIS A 269 -14.80 10.06 1.55
C HIS A 269 -15.47 11.40 1.28
N ARG A 270 -15.74 11.73 0.01
CA ARG A 270 -16.52 12.92 -0.37
C ARG A 270 -17.89 12.93 0.31
N ALA A 271 -18.57 11.79 0.33
CA ALA A 271 -19.86 11.62 0.98
C ALA A 271 -19.79 11.93 2.48
N LYS A 272 -18.74 11.48 3.18
CA LYS A 272 -18.52 11.81 4.60
C LYS A 272 -18.30 13.30 4.81
N LEU A 273 -17.47 13.94 3.97
CA LEU A 273 -17.21 15.37 4.07
C LEU A 273 -18.45 16.24 3.80
N ASP A 274 -19.40 15.75 3.01
CA ASP A 274 -20.64 16.45 2.64
C ASP A 274 -21.89 16.00 3.42
N ASP A 275 -21.75 15.06 4.36
CA ASP A 275 -22.88 14.34 5.00
C ASP A 275 -23.90 13.77 3.98
N ASN A 276 -23.39 13.29 2.83
CA ASN A 276 -24.22 12.79 1.73
C ASN A 276 -24.47 11.28 1.83
N LYS A 277 -25.48 10.90 2.61
CA LYS A 277 -25.88 9.50 2.83
C LYS A 277 -26.20 8.72 1.55
N ARG A 278 -26.76 9.38 0.53
CA ARG A 278 -27.10 8.75 -0.77
C ARG A 278 -25.84 8.35 -1.53
N LEU A 279 -24.83 9.21 -1.54
CA LEU A 279 -23.55 8.90 -2.17
C LEU A 279 -22.83 7.78 -1.42
N LEU A 280 -22.86 7.80 -0.08
CA LEU A 280 -22.27 6.74 0.73
C LEU A 280 -22.93 5.38 0.46
N ASP A 281 -24.26 5.30 0.44
CA ASP A 281 -25.01 4.08 0.10
C ASP A 281 -24.67 3.56 -1.30
N PHE A 282 -24.55 4.45 -2.30
CA PHE A 282 -24.11 4.07 -3.64
C PHE A 282 -22.72 3.41 -3.64
N THR A 283 -21.75 4.01 -2.93
CA THR A 283 -20.39 3.47 -2.88
C THR A 283 -20.32 2.10 -2.21
N GLN A 284 -21.07 1.91 -1.12
CA GLN A 284 -21.17 0.62 -0.43
C GLN A 284 -21.80 -0.45 -1.33
N LYS A 285 -22.83 -0.09 -2.11
CA LYS A 285 -23.46 -1.00 -3.08
C LYS A 285 -22.54 -1.34 -4.24
N LEU A 286 -21.73 -0.41 -4.73
CA LEU A 286 -20.74 -0.63 -5.78
C LEU A 286 -19.62 -1.59 -5.32
N GLU A 287 -19.09 -1.41 -4.12
CA GLU A 287 -18.11 -2.32 -3.53
C GLU A 287 -18.70 -3.72 -3.32
N ALA A 288 -19.92 -3.78 -2.77
CA ALA A 288 -20.63 -5.04 -2.58
C ALA A 288 -20.98 -5.73 -3.92
N ALA A 289 -21.21 -4.97 -5.00
CA ALA A 289 -21.43 -5.52 -6.33
C ALA A 289 -20.17 -6.19 -6.89
N CYS A 290 -18.99 -5.60 -6.69
CA CYS A 290 -17.72 -6.20 -7.09
C CYS A 290 -17.49 -7.55 -6.37
N VAL A 291 -17.63 -7.56 -5.03
CA VAL A 291 -17.47 -8.77 -4.22
C VAL A 291 -18.54 -9.81 -4.59
N GLY A 292 -19.81 -9.40 -4.68
CA GLY A 292 -20.91 -10.29 -5.04
C GLY A 292 -20.76 -10.92 -6.42
N THR A 293 -20.23 -10.17 -7.40
CA THR A 293 -19.94 -10.69 -8.74
C THR A 293 -18.90 -11.82 -8.66
N VAL A 294 -17.79 -11.60 -7.95
CA VAL A 294 -16.76 -12.64 -7.76
C VAL A 294 -17.32 -13.84 -7.00
N GLU A 295 -18.04 -13.61 -5.89
CA GLU A 295 -18.63 -14.67 -5.07
C GLU A 295 -19.70 -15.48 -5.81
N SER A 296 -20.36 -14.91 -6.82
CA SER A 296 -21.28 -15.63 -7.72
C SER A 296 -20.58 -16.52 -8.76
N GLY A 297 -19.26 -16.52 -8.81
CA GLY A 297 -18.44 -17.29 -9.76
C GLY A 297 -18.04 -16.54 -11.03
N LYS A 298 -18.43 -15.27 -11.18
CA LYS A 298 -18.05 -14.41 -12.30
C LYS A 298 -16.79 -13.62 -11.94
N MET A 299 -15.66 -13.96 -12.53
CA MET A 299 -14.38 -13.34 -12.16
C MET A 299 -13.41 -13.25 -13.33
N THR A 300 -12.37 -12.44 -13.18
CA THR A 300 -11.26 -12.36 -14.13
C THR A 300 -10.26 -13.50 -13.93
N LYS A 301 -9.42 -13.71 -14.94
CA LYS A 301 -8.51 -14.85 -15.08
C LYS A 301 -7.52 -14.97 -13.92
N ASP A 302 -7.06 -13.86 -13.37
CA ASP A 302 -6.18 -13.85 -12.21
C ASP A 302 -6.81 -14.55 -11.00
N LEU A 303 -8.09 -14.31 -10.72
CA LEU A 303 -8.81 -14.95 -9.63
C LEU A 303 -9.14 -16.41 -9.95
N ALA A 304 -9.57 -16.67 -11.18
CA ALA A 304 -9.88 -18.04 -11.62
C ALA A 304 -8.67 -18.97 -11.56
N LEU A 305 -7.45 -18.46 -11.84
CA LEU A 305 -6.20 -19.20 -11.69
C LEU A 305 -5.92 -19.63 -10.24
N LEU A 306 -6.34 -18.85 -9.25
CA LEU A 306 -6.18 -19.17 -7.83
C LEU A 306 -7.13 -20.31 -7.41
N ILE A 307 -8.33 -20.35 -7.98
CA ILE A 307 -9.36 -21.34 -7.63
C ILE A 307 -9.16 -22.65 -8.40
N HIS A 308 -8.86 -22.56 -9.70
CA HIS A 308 -8.84 -23.71 -10.62
C HIS A 308 -7.43 -24.14 -11.04
N GLY A 309 -6.39 -23.43 -10.61
CA GLY A 309 -5.00 -23.73 -10.95
C GLY A 309 -4.58 -23.23 -12.35
N PRO A 310 -3.33 -23.54 -12.76
CA PRO A 310 -2.69 -22.93 -13.94
C PRO A 310 -3.32 -23.33 -15.29
N THR A 311 -4.08 -24.42 -15.33
CA THR A 311 -4.72 -24.97 -16.54
C THR A 311 -6.19 -24.54 -16.66
N VAL A 312 -6.56 -23.37 -16.09
CA VAL A 312 -7.93 -22.85 -16.10
C VAL A 312 -8.49 -22.70 -17.52
N SER A 313 -9.68 -23.26 -17.76
CA SER A 313 -10.39 -23.18 -19.03
C SER A 313 -11.09 -21.81 -19.21
N ARG A 314 -11.35 -21.41 -20.47
CA ARG A 314 -11.92 -20.08 -20.81
C ARG A 314 -13.31 -19.84 -20.22
N ASP A 315 -14.10 -20.88 -19.98
CA ASP A 315 -15.44 -20.80 -19.37
C ASP A 315 -15.42 -20.45 -17.88
N LYS A 316 -14.26 -20.49 -17.22
CA LYS A 316 -14.11 -20.19 -15.79
C LYS A 316 -13.75 -18.74 -15.47
N TYR A 317 -13.59 -17.90 -16.49
CA TYR A 317 -13.32 -16.47 -16.29
C TYR A 317 -13.95 -15.61 -17.38
N LEU A 318 -14.15 -14.34 -17.06
CA LEU A 318 -14.64 -13.32 -17.96
C LEU A 318 -13.46 -12.52 -18.52
N ASN A 319 -13.60 -12.00 -19.73
CA ASN A 319 -12.69 -10.99 -20.23
C ASN A 319 -12.94 -9.64 -19.52
N THR A 320 -12.08 -8.64 -19.80
CA THR A 320 -12.09 -7.35 -19.10
C THR A 320 -13.45 -6.65 -19.17
N MET A 321 -14.10 -6.64 -20.34
CA MET A 321 -15.38 -5.93 -20.53
C MET A 321 -16.55 -6.73 -19.97
N GLU A 322 -16.59 -8.04 -20.21
CA GLU A 322 -17.59 -8.96 -19.64
C GLU A 322 -17.65 -8.85 -18.12
N PHE A 323 -16.51 -8.73 -17.44
CA PHE A 323 -16.46 -8.58 -16.00
C PHE A 323 -17.00 -7.21 -15.53
N ILE A 324 -16.66 -6.12 -16.22
CA ILE A 324 -17.19 -4.77 -15.91
C ILE A 324 -18.72 -4.76 -16.08
N ASP A 325 -19.24 -5.37 -17.15
CA ASP A 325 -20.67 -5.47 -17.41
C ASP A 325 -21.38 -6.31 -16.34
N ALA A 326 -20.76 -7.41 -15.89
CA ALA A 326 -21.30 -8.23 -14.81
C ALA A 326 -21.40 -7.46 -13.49
N VAL A 327 -20.39 -6.65 -13.14
CA VAL A 327 -20.43 -5.78 -11.95
C VAL A 327 -21.50 -4.70 -12.08
N ALA A 328 -21.64 -4.10 -13.28
CA ALA A 328 -22.67 -3.10 -13.53
C ALA A 328 -24.09 -3.68 -13.36
N GLU A 329 -24.32 -4.90 -13.81
CA GLU A 329 -25.62 -5.57 -13.67
C GLU A 329 -25.95 -5.93 -12.22
N GLU A 330 -24.96 -6.44 -11.48
CA GLU A 330 -25.09 -6.70 -10.04
C GLU A 330 -25.39 -5.40 -9.28
N LEU A 331 -24.72 -4.29 -9.64
CA LEU A 331 -24.99 -2.98 -9.06
C LEU A 331 -26.42 -2.50 -9.35
N ARG A 332 -26.91 -2.60 -10.60
CA ARG A 332 -28.30 -2.23 -10.95
C ARG A 332 -29.30 -2.99 -10.10
N THR A 333 -29.09 -4.29 -9.93
CA THR A 333 -29.91 -5.14 -9.06
C THR A 333 -29.92 -4.61 -7.63
N ARG A 334 -28.75 -4.29 -7.05
CA ARG A 334 -28.63 -3.74 -5.69
C ARG A 334 -29.24 -2.34 -5.53
N LEU A 335 -29.21 -1.52 -6.57
CA LEU A 335 -29.83 -0.19 -6.56
C LEU A 335 -31.36 -0.26 -6.68
N SER A 336 -31.89 -1.26 -7.39
CA SER A 336 -33.34 -1.49 -7.54
C SER A 336 -34.00 -2.14 -6.32
N ALA A 337 -33.23 -2.88 -5.51
CA ALA A 337 -33.72 -3.47 -4.28
C ALA A 337 -34.07 -2.34 -3.29
N LYS A 338 -35.37 -2.06 -3.10
CA LYS A 338 -35.83 -1.10 -2.09
C LYS A 338 -35.25 -1.46 -0.73
N SER A 339 -34.66 -0.47 -0.06
CA SER A 339 -34.27 -0.58 1.35
C SER A 339 -35.48 -1.10 2.12
N LYS A 340 -35.39 -2.31 2.68
CA LYS A 340 -36.35 -2.75 3.69
C LYS A 340 -36.12 -1.82 4.88
N LEU A 341 -36.98 -0.81 4.99
CA LEU A 341 -37.08 0.11 6.12
C LEU A 341 -37.36 -0.67 7.41
#